data_AF-A0A246FPN8-F1
#
_entry.id   AF-A0A246FPN8-F1
#
_cell.length_a   1.000
_cell.length_b   1.000
_cell.length_c   1.000
_cell.angle_alpha   90.00
_cell.angle_beta   90.00
_cell.angle_gamma   90.00
#
_symmetry.space_group_name_H-M   'P 1'
#
loop_
_entity.id
_entity.type
_entity.pdbx_description
1 polymer ?
#
loop_
_entity_poly.entity_id
_entity_poly.type
_entity_poly.pdbx_seq_one_letter_code
_entity_poly.pdbx_strand_id
1 'polypeptide(L)'
;MTPTNVNSAEWMGEQATASTIQRLTATLEQLRQEELRRFSKRLAPEEAASLDELTTALVQRVLQSMVGQIGAARQRGNSTPLLQVLSGLFDLNQAAAPVPTV
;
A
#
# COMPACT_ATOMS: atom_id res chain seq x y z
N MET A 1 16.46 37.61 -5.16
CA MET A 1 15.89 36.32 -4.73
C MET A 1 15.06 35.78 -5.87
N THR A 2 15.62 34.91 -6.70
CA THR A 2 14.84 34.23 -7.75
C THR A 2 13.97 33.16 -7.10
N PRO A 3 12.66 33.08 -7.40
CA PRO A 3 11.83 32.00 -6.90
C PRO A 3 12.37 30.68 -7.48
N THR A 4 12.72 29.75 -6.59
CA THR A 4 13.15 28.39 -6.95
C THR A 4 12.06 27.75 -7.80
N ASN A 5 12.39 27.53 -9.07
CA ASN A 5 11.56 26.79 -10.01
C ASN A 5 11.38 25.36 -9.45
N VAL A 6 10.15 25.02 -9.05
CA VAL A 6 9.82 23.64 -8.66
C VAL A 6 10.07 22.77 -9.88
N ASN A 7 11.14 21.98 -9.82
CA ASN A 7 11.59 21.15 -10.93
C ASN A 7 10.50 20.12 -11.25
N SER A 8 9.92 20.17 -12.46
CA SER A 8 8.80 19.32 -12.86
C SER A 8 9.07 17.81 -12.70
N ALA A 9 10.34 17.40 -12.71
CA ALA A 9 10.76 16.03 -12.43
C ALA A 9 10.52 15.59 -10.98
N GLU A 10 10.73 16.48 -10.00
CA GLU A 10 10.42 16.19 -8.58
C GLU A 10 8.92 15.99 -8.40
N TRP A 11 8.10 16.89 -8.96
CA TRP A 11 6.64 16.80 -8.90
C TRP A 11 6.09 15.51 -9.53
N MET A 12 6.62 15.10 -10.69
CA MET A 12 6.25 13.81 -11.31
C MET A 12 6.65 12.60 -10.45
N GLY A 13 7.80 12.66 -9.77
CA GLY A 13 8.23 11.62 -8.83
C GLY A 13 7.35 11.52 -7.59
N GLU A 14 6.86 12.65 -7.09
CA GLU A 14 5.92 12.71 -5.96
C GLU A 14 4.59 12.01 -6.30
N GLN A 15 4.05 12.31 -7.47
CA GLN A 15 2.80 11.73 -7.97
C GLN A 15 2.93 10.21 -8.20
N ALA A 16 4.04 9.76 -8.81
CA ALA A 16 4.30 8.33 -9.04
C ALA A 16 4.36 7.55 -7.72
N THR A 17 5.00 8.12 -6.71
CA THR A 17 5.08 7.53 -5.38
C THR A 17 3.72 7.49 -4.68
N ALA A 18 2.95 8.58 -4.71
CA ALA A 18 1.63 8.65 -4.09
C ALA A 18 0.70 7.59 -4.67
N SER A 19 0.72 7.42 -6.00
CA SER A 19 -0.06 6.37 -6.68
C SER A 19 0.37 4.96 -6.27
N THR A 20 1.66 4.73 -6.01
CA THR A 20 2.17 3.42 -5.59
C THR A 20 1.79 3.12 -4.14
N ILE A 21 1.83 4.10 -3.24
CA ILE A 21 1.37 3.97 -1.86
C ILE A 21 -0.13 3.66 -1.82
N GLN A 22 -0.93 4.32 -2.66
CA GLN A 22 -2.36 4.04 -2.78
C GLN A 22 -2.62 2.61 -3.23
N ARG A 23 -1.93 2.14 -4.29
CA ARG A 23 -2.07 0.75 -4.76
C ARG A 23 -1.62 -0.27 -3.71
N LEU A 24 -0.53 0.00 -2.99
CA LEU A 24 -0.05 -0.85 -1.90
C LEU A 24 -1.09 -0.94 -0.77
N THR A 25 -1.69 0.19 -0.38
CA THR A 25 -2.74 0.26 0.64
C THR A 25 -3.94 -0.58 0.22
N ALA A 26 -4.43 -0.39 -1.00
CA ALA A 26 -5.56 -1.14 -1.52
C ALA A 26 -5.28 -2.65 -1.60
N THR A 27 -4.09 -3.04 -2.05
CA THR A 27 -3.71 -4.46 -2.20
C THR A 27 -3.63 -5.16 -0.84
N LEU A 28 -3.01 -4.52 0.16
CA LEU A 28 -2.90 -5.08 1.51
C LEU A 28 -4.26 -5.17 2.21
N GLU A 29 -5.12 -4.17 2.02
CA GLU A 29 -6.46 -4.21 2.59
C GLU A 29 -7.34 -5.26 1.91
N GLN A 30 -7.24 -5.43 0.59
CA GLN A 30 -7.93 -6.49 -0.14
C GLN A 30 -7.50 -7.88 0.38
N LEU A 31 -6.19 -8.09 0.54
CA LEU A 31 -5.65 -9.33 1.11
C LEU A 31 -6.20 -9.58 2.53
N ARG A 32 -6.22 -8.55 3.37
CA ARG A 32 -6.77 -8.61 4.73
C ARG A 32 -8.22 -9.06 4.72
N GLN A 33 -9.05 -8.43 3.88
CA GLN A 33 -10.47 -8.74 3.77
C GLN A 33 -10.72 -10.15 3.24
N GLU A 34 -9.93 -10.61 2.27
CA GLU A 34 -10.04 -11.97 1.75
C GLU A 34 -9.72 -13.02 2.82
N GLU A 35 -8.64 -12.83 3.59
CA GLU A 35 -8.30 -13.74 4.68
C GLU A 35 -9.32 -13.66 5.84
N LEU A 36 -9.80 -12.46 6.17
CA LEU A 36 -10.85 -12.30 7.18
C LEU A 36 -12.13 -13.02 6.74
N ARG A 37 -12.55 -12.89 5.47
CA ARG A 37 -13.70 -13.60 4.91
C ARG A 37 -13.49 -15.12 4.90
N ARG A 38 -12.26 -15.57 4.69
CA ARG A 38 -11.90 -16.99 4.67
C ARG A 38 -12.00 -17.63 6.06
N PHE A 39 -11.54 -16.92 7.09
CA PHE A 39 -11.41 -17.48 8.44
C PHE A 39 -12.56 -17.11 9.40
N SER A 40 -13.16 -15.93 9.27
CA SER A 40 -14.21 -15.45 10.20
C SER A 40 -15.48 -16.32 10.21
N LYS A 41 -15.78 -17.03 9.10
CA LYS A 41 -16.96 -17.90 8.99
C LYS A 41 -17.02 -19.04 10.01
N ARG A 42 -15.89 -19.36 10.65
CA ARG A 42 -15.75 -20.47 11.61
C ARG A 42 -15.57 -19.99 13.05
N LEU A 43 -15.57 -18.68 13.27
CA LEU A 43 -15.29 -18.05 14.55
C LEU A 43 -16.57 -17.59 15.23
N ALA A 44 -16.56 -17.56 16.56
CA ALA A 44 -17.60 -16.85 17.30
C ALA A 44 -17.53 -15.33 16.98
N PRO A 45 -18.62 -14.58 17.15
CA PRO A 45 -18.64 -13.15 16.84
C PRO A 45 -17.53 -12.33 17.53
N GLU A 46 -17.23 -12.64 18.79
CA GLU A 46 -16.19 -11.95 19.57
C GLU A 46 -14.76 -12.25 19.06
N GLU A 47 -14.52 -13.50 18.65
CA GLU A 47 -13.25 -13.93 18.07
C GLU A 47 -13.05 -13.32 16.66
N ALA A 48 -14.12 -13.23 15.87
CA ALA A 48 -14.10 -12.58 14.57
C ALA A 48 -13.81 -11.08 14.69
N ALA A 49 -14.40 -10.40 15.67
CA ALA A 49 -14.12 -8.98 15.96
C ALA A 49 -12.66 -8.78 16.40
N SER A 50 -12.16 -9.62 17.32
CA SER A 50 -10.76 -9.57 17.76
C SER A 50 -9.77 -9.81 16.61
N LEU A 51 -10.11 -10.72 15.69
CA LEU A 51 -9.31 -10.97 14.50
C LEU A 51 -9.32 -9.79 13.53
N ASP A 52 -10.46 -9.12 13.34
CA ASP A 52 -10.57 -7.91 12.52
C ASP A 52 -9.69 -6.77 13.06
N GLU A 53 -9.76 -6.50 14.36
CA GLU A 53 -8.91 -5.48 15.02
C GLU A 53 -7.42 -5.80 14.89
N LEU A 54 -7.03 -7.05 15.17
CA LEU A 54 -5.64 -7.50 15.11
C LEU A 54 -5.08 -7.37 13.69
N THR A 55 -5.84 -7.84 12.69
CA THR A 55 -5.39 -7.82 11.30
C THR A 55 -5.32 -6.39 10.76
N THR A 56 -6.24 -5.52 11.20
CA THR A 56 -6.21 -4.08 10.88
C THR A 56 -4.93 -3.43 11.42
N ALA A 57 -4.62 -3.64 12.70
CA ALA A 57 -3.42 -3.12 13.32
C ALA A 57 -2.14 -3.64 12.65
N LEU A 58 -2.12 -4.91 12.24
CA LEU A 58 -0.99 -5.52 11.53
C LEU A 58 -0.77 -4.86 10.16
N VAL A 59 -1.82 -4.75 9.34
CA VAL A 59 -1.73 -4.10 8.02
C VAL A 59 -1.31 -2.65 8.15
N GLN A 60 -1.87 -1.91 9.11
CA GLN A 60 -1.50 -0.52 9.36
C GLN A 60 -0.01 -0.39 9.73
N ARG A 61 0.52 -1.26 10.60
CA ARG A 61 1.93 -1.27 10.99
C ARG A 61 2.86 -1.56 9.81
N VAL A 62 2.50 -2.52 8.96
CA VAL A 62 3.24 -2.84 7.74
C VAL A 62 3.24 -1.65 6.78
N LEU A 63 2.07 -1.03 6.55
CA LEU A 63 1.93 0.14 5.68
C LEU A 63 2.78 1.32 6.16
N GLN A 64 2.73 1.64 7.45
CA GLN A 64 3.52 2.72 8.04
C GLN A 64 5.03 2.49 7.83
N SER A 65 5.50 1.26 8.05
CA SER A 65 6.90 0.91 7.80
C SER A 65 7.29 1.11 6.33
N MET A 66 6.45 0.66 5.40
CA MET A 66 6.73 0.78 3.95
C MET A 66 6.72 2.23 3.48
N VAL A 67 5.74 3.03 3.92
CA VAL A 67 5.68 4.47 3.62
C VAL A 67 6.92 5.20 4.13
N GLY A 68 7.39 4.86 5.34
CA GLY A 68 8.65 5.38 5.89
C GLY A 68 9.86 5.04 5.02
N GLN A 69 9.98 3.78 4.57
CA GLN A 69 11.07 3.34 3.70
C GLN A 69 11.04 4.02 2.33
N ILE A 70 9.85 4.18 1.74
CA ILE A 70 9.64 4.91 0.48
C ILE A 70 10.05 6.38 0.64
N GLY A 71 9.62 7.03 1.74
CA GLY A 71 9.99 8.40 2.05
C GLY A 71 11.50 8.58 2.20
N ALA A 72 12.17 7.69 2.93
CA ALA A 72 13.61 7.70 3.09
C ALA A 72 14.37 7.45 1.77
N ALA A 73 13.87 6.52 0.95
CA ALA A 73 14.46 6.22 -0.36
C ALA A 73 14.31 7.40 -1.33
N ARG A 74 13.16 8.11 -1.30
CA ARG A 74 12.94 9.34 -2.06
C ARG A 74 13.95 10.42 -1.67
N GLN A 75 14.12 10.70 -0.38
CA GLN A 75 15.06 11.71 0.11
C GLN A 75 16.51 11.42 -0.33
N ARG A 76 16.86 10.16 -0.53
CA ARG A 76 18.19 9.72 -0.98
C ARG A 76 18.33 9.64 -2.51
N GLY A 77 17.28 9.97 -3.28
CA GLY A 77 17.26 9.83 -4.73
C GLY A 77 17.30 8.38 -5.23
N ASN A 78 16.93 7.39 -4.38
CA ASN A 78 17.02 5.96 -4.68
C ASN A 78 15.68 5.24 -4.45
N SER A 79 14.56 5.88 -4.77
CA SER A 79 13.23 5.28 -4.62
C SER A 79 12.91 4.23 -5.68
N THR A 80 13.51 4.32 -6.88
CA THR A 80 13.19 3.45 -8.03
C THR A 80 13.34 1.95 -7.74
N PRO A 81 14.47 1.44 -7.19
CA PRO A 81 14.62 0.01 -6.93
C PRO A 81 13.64 -0.51 -5.86
N LEU A 82 13.38 0.29 -4.82
CA LEU A 82 12.43 -0.06 -3.77
C LEU A 82 11.01 -0.17 -4.35
N LEU A 83 10.60 0.79 -5.20
CA LEU A 83 9.29 0.75 -5.85
C LEU A 83 9.15 -0.47 -6.77
N GLN A 84 10.20 -0.87 -7.49
CA GLN A 84 10.18 -2.09 -8.32
C GLN A 84 10.00 -3.36 -7.48
N VAL A 85 10.72 -3.47 -6.36
CA VAL A 85 10.55 -4.61 -5.44
C VAL A 85 9.13 -4.65 -4.87
N LEU A 86 8.60 -3.52 -4.41
CA LEU A 86 7.23 -3.46 -3.89
C LEU A 86 6.19 -3.80 -4.96
N SER A 87 6.37 -3.31 -6.19
CA SER A 87 5.51 -3.67 -7.32
C SER A 87 5.56 -5.16 -7.64
N GLY A 88 6.70 -5.84 -7.49
CA GLY A 88 6.82 -7.28 -7.70
C GLY A 88 6.30 -8.13 -6.54
N LEU A 89 6.47 -7.68 -5.29
CA LEU A 89 6.00 -8.42 -4.10
C LEU A 89 4.48 -8.39 -3.94
N PHE A 90 3.86 -7.28 -4.34
CA PHE A 90 2.43 -7.03 -4.16
C PHE A 90 1.69 -6.88 -5.49
N ASP A 91 2.33 -7.21 -6.62
CA ASP A 91 1.75 -7.12 -7.95
C ASP A 91 1.07 -5.76 -8.26
N LEU A 92 1.67 -4.66 -7.77
CA LEU A 92 1.06 -3.31 -7.80
C LEU A 92 0.86 -2.73 -9.22
N ASN A 93 1.31 -3.44 -10.26
CA ASN A 93 1.15 -3.06 -11.67
C ASN A 93 0.02 -3.83 -12.37
N GLN A 94 -0.60 -4.82 -11.73
CA GLN A 94 -1.81 -5.42 -12.25
C GLN A 94 -2.94 -4.39 -12.14
N ALA A 95 -3.57 -4.05 -13.27
CA ALA A 95 -4.83 -3.34 -13.24
C ALA A 95 -5.79 -4.16 -12.39
N ALA A 96 -6.42 -3.53 -11.39
CA ALA A 96 -7.41 -4.18 -10.54
C ALA A 96 -8.31 -5.07 -11.41
N ALA A 97 -8.32 -6.37 -11.13
CA ALA A 97 -9.12 -7.31 -11.91
C ALA A 97 -10.57 -6.78 -11.96
N PRO A 98 -11.21 -6.76 -13.13
CA PRO A 98 -12.57 -6.23 -13.24
C PRO A 98 -13.47 -6.98 -12.26
N VAL A 99 -14.12 -6.22 -11.38
CA VAL A 99 -15.12 -6.74 -10.44
C VAL A 99 -16.21 -7.42 -11.27
N PRO A 100 -16.51 -8.72 -11.06
CA PRO A 100 -17.56 -9.39 -11.79
C PRO A 100 -18.89 -8.70 -11.46
N THR A 101 -19.49 -8.08 -12.48
CA THR A 101 -20.83 -7.50 -12.40
C THR A 101 -21.81 -8.68 -12.41
N VAL A 102 -22.44 -8.95 -11.27
CA VAL A 102 -23.61 -9.83 -11.17
C VAL A 102 -24.86 -8.97 -11.29
#